data_AF-A0A060I971-F1
#
_entry.id   AF-A0A060I971-F1
#
_cell.length_a   1.000
_cell.length_b   1.000
_cell.length_c   1.000
_cell.angle_alpha   90.00
_cell.angle_beta   90.00
_cell.angle_gamma   90.00
#
_symmetry.space_group_name_H-M   'P 1'
#
loop_
_entity.id
_entity.type
_entity.pdbx_description
1 polymer ?
#
loop_
_entity_poly.entity_id
_entity_poly.type
_entity_poly.pdbx_seq_one_letter_code
_entity_poly.pdbx_strand_id
1 'polypeptide(L)'
;MTEEESRNAGSGSSTPRFQLLTKEMVEGFDFEEILNGTASADCREYQDMFSNAQALAEENGNDNAATAYSALGALCGFHFRPDDVNDPYGPMVQMDGKRSPIPADFRPVADVIAYMAETTTDGTLKARLCDVAWLLNRRRVDLGLAAISAYRQIVRDVAAGTRKFRFEGSNSPYSSQSRGLLKRALSLAMMKSVGRGKQEEADIRQLVEQLFRASLTGTTLRDVHRIAKLALQYDVVSPLELGSSIEAWTQKNAEFDDHDRIDLLRLASSAYHEGGSMQDHFRSRLEIVDTQVRMARQMEENSATLAAGMLSDAISELHGIPDVKERRRELRHRLIDLQTNIPEEMGSISQEIDLKEIIDQREGSFQDLNLRDMLFAFAAMSHSPAPEELRKQAIKSIEDHPLSSIFGRSFHDRDGKVSYRAAGADLMSAPTDDSLRPSIAQSERIRREIFAAGDIQTARRLINESYYITDDTFSALLRYSPFVPEQIIRTYSRGFRRFFQGDPVSGVYILTPLLEASIRHILKEKGHDVSTFDNASKTQQDLTISAMFDQMKGELLDVFGNAIVMDIENVFLSQPGPTIRHEIAHGLMSDGQPYGPDAAYACWLIFRLCLIPLFPHREEIDQTLWQT
;
A
#
# COMPACT_ATOMS: atom_id res chain seq x y z
N MET A 1 13.60 -50.17 1.28
CA MET A 1 12.87 -48.97 1.68
C MET A 1 12.28 -49.23 3.04
N THR A 2 12.66 -48.40 3.99
CA THR A 2 12.66 -48.58 5.44
C THR A 2 11.26 -48.36 6.04
N GLU A 3 11.06 -48.92 7.25
CA GLU A 3 9.89 -48.75 8.15
C GLU A 3 9.57 -47.30 8.55
N GLU A 4 10.15 -46.32 7.87
CA GLU A 4 10.00 -44.88 8.08
C GLU A 4 9.01 -44.24 7.10
N GLU A 5 8.67 -44.90 5.98
CA GLU A 5 7.72 -44.38 4.98
C GLU A 5 6.25 -44.74 5.26
N SER A 6 5.96 -45.64 6.22
CA SER A 6 4.57 -45.95 6.61
C SER A 6 4.03 -45.08 7.75
N ARG A 7 4.81 -44.11 8.27
CA ARG A 7 4.39 -43.21 9.36
C ARG A 7 3.93 -41.82 8.90
N ASN A 8 3.92 -41.53 7.59
CA ASN A 8 3.57 -40.20 7.09
C ASN A 8 2.32 -40.15 6.20
N ALA A 9 1.44 -41.15 6.29
CA ALA A 9 0.13 -41.17 5.64
C ALA A 9 -1.01 -40.95 6.65
N GLY A 10 -0.87 -39.91 7.49
CA GLY A 10 -1.79 -39.61 8.58
C GLY A 10 -2.03 -38.12 8.79
N SER A 11 -2.16 -37.32 7.73
CA SER A 11 -2.81 -36.01 7.84
C SER A 11 -4.34 -36.18 7.91
N GLY A 12 -4.80 -36.89 8.93
CA GLY A 12 -6.20 -36.87 9.31
C GLY A 12 -6.54 -35.45 9.74
N SER A 13 -7.27 -34.74 8.90
CA SER A 13 -8.06 -33.57 9.31
C SER A 13 -9.00 -34.04 10.43
N SER A 14 -8.56 -33.98 11.68
CA SER A 14 -9.45 -34.21 12.82
C SER A 14 -10.53 -33.14 12.77
N THR A 15 -11.78 -33.60 12.62
CA THR A 15 -12.96 -32.74 12.71
C THR A 15 -12.85 -31.90 13.99
N PRO A 16 -12.86 -30.56 13.90
CA PRO A 16 -12.78 -29.71 15.07
C PRO A 16 -13.85 -30.07 16.09
N ARG A 17 -13.50 -30.09 17.38
CA ARG A 17 -14.39 -30.53 18.47
C ARG A 17 -15.75 -29.85 18.43
N PHE A 18 -15.80 -28.55 18.13
CA PHE A 18 -17.04 -27.78 18.03
C PHE A 18 -18.02 -28.27 16.93
N GLN A 19 -17.55 -29.04 15.94
CA GLN A 19 -18.42 -29.63 14.90
C GLN A 19 -19.12 -30.92 15.37
N LEU A 20 -18.76 -31.44 16.54
CA LEU A 20 -19.42 -32.59 17.16
C LEU A 20 -20.60 -32.19 18.05
N LEU A 21 -20.91 -30.89 18.11
CA LEU A 21 -21.97 -30.35 18.94
C LEU A 21 -23.34 -30.91 18.53
N THR A 22 -24.07 -31.45 19.51
CA THR A 22 -25.45 -31.95 19.35
C THR A 22 -26.40 -31.22 20.28
N LYS A 23 -27.71 -31.29 20.02
CA LYS A 23 -28.72 -30.63 20.85
C LYS A 23 -28.73 -31.21 22.26
N GLU A 24 -28.62 -32.53 22.38
CA GLU A 24 -28.62 -33.26 23.64
C GLU A 24 -27.46 -32.85 24.56
N MET A 25 -26.30 -32.53 23.98
CA MET A 25 -25.14 -32.03 24.74
C MET A 25 -25.43 -30.69 25.41
N VAL A 26 -26.23 -29.83 24.79
CA VAL A 26 -26.53 -28.49 25.27
C VAL A 26 -27.79 -28.45 26.15
N GLU A 27 -28.72 -29.38 25.95
CA GLU A 27 -29.88 -29.57 26.85
C GLU A 27 -29.49 -30.15 28.22
N GLY A 28 -28.35 -30.84 28.30
CA GLY A 28 -27.90 -31.53 29.50
C GLY A 28 -27.33 -30.64 30.60
N PHE A 29 -27.06 -29.35 30.35
CA PHE A 29 -26.51 -28.43 31.35
C PHE A 29 -26.74 -26.95 30.97
N ASP A 30 -26.63 -26.05 31.95
CA ASP A 30 -26.71 -24.60 31.72
C ASP A 30 -25.39 -24.10 31.13
N PHE A 31 -25.34 -23.96 29.79
CA PHE A 31 -24.16 -23.48 29.07
C PHE A 31 -23.86 -21.99 29.28
N GLU A 32 -24.76 -21.23 29.93
CA GLU A 32 -24.58 -19.82 30.24
C GLU A 32 -24.15 -19.59 31.69
N GLU A 33 -24.11 -20.62 32.53
CA GLU A 33 -23.82 -20.50 33.96
C GLU A 33 -22.53 -19.73 34.22
N ILE A 34 -21.50 -19.95 33.40
CA ILE A 34 -20.20 -19.30 33.53
C ILE A 34 -20.24 -17.79 33.29
N LEU A 35 -21.29 -17.30 32.62
CA LEU A 35 -21.50 -15.87 32.35
C LEU A 35 -22.27 -15.19 33.49
N ASN A 36 -22.81 -15.94 34.46
CA ASN A 36 -23.59 -15.36 35.54
C ASN A 36 -22.80 -14.30 36.33
N GLY A 37 -23.39 -13.11 36.45
CA GLY A 37 -22.76 -11.97 37.14
C GLY A 37 -21.73 -11.22 36.30
N THR A 38 -21.49 -11.62 35.05
CA THR A 38 -20.65 -10.83 34.13
C THR A 38 -21.39 -9.56 33.69
N ALA A 39 -20.68 -8.44 33.70
CA ALA A 39 -21.13 -7.21 33.08
C ALA A 39 -20.53 -7.02 31.67
N SER A 40 -19.95 -8.05 31.06
CA SER A 40 -19.26 -7.87 29.78
C SER A 40 -20.24 -7.62 28.62
N ALA A 41 -19.87 -6.69 27.74
CA ALA A 41 -20.45 -6.49 26.42
C ALA A 41 -19.59 -7.10 25.30
N ASP A 42 -18.45 -7.72 25.65
CA ASP A 42 -17.40 -8.11 24.71
C ASP A 42 -17.37 -9.62 24.48
N CYS A 43 -17.70 -10.07 23.26
CA CYS A 43 -17.60 -11.48 22.91
C CYS A 43 -16.18 -12.02 23.05
N ARG A 44 -15.13 -11.18 22.96
CA ARG A 44 -13.76 -11.67 23.16
C ARG A 44 -13.50 -12.09 24.60
N GLU A 45 -14.11 -11.40 25.56
CA GLU A 45 -14.05 -11.83 26.95
C GLU A 45 -14.79 -13.15 27.15
N TYR A 46 -15.94 -13.33 26.48
CA TYR A 46 -16.66 -14.60 26.50
C TYR A 46 -15.88 -15.74 25.88
N GLN A 47 -15.13 -15.49 24.80
CA GLN A 47 -14.24 -16.49 24.24
C GLN A 47 -13.25 -17.01 25.30
N ASP A 48 -12.61 -16.12 26.04
CA ASP A 48 -11.63 -16.52 27.06
C ASP A 48 -12.32 -17.31 28.18
N MET A 49 -13.50 -16.85 28.63
CA MET A 49 -14.30 -17.55 29.64
C MET A 49 -14.71 -18.96 29.19
N PHE A 50 -15.23 -19.10 27.97
CA PHE A 50 -15.60 -20.39 27.39
C PHE A 50 -14.39 -21.29 27.16
N SER A 51 -13.24 -20.74 26.77
CA SER A 51 -12.00 -21.52 26.58
C SER A 51 -11.50 -22.09 27.91
N ASN A 52 -11.56 -21.29 28.99
CA ASN A 52 -11.23 -21.76 30.34
C ASN A 52 -12.23 -22.81 30.83
N ALA A 53 -13.53 -22.61 30.60
CA ALA A 53 -14.58 -23.55 30.96
C ALA A 53 -14.46 -24.88 30.18
N GLN A 54 -14.06 -24.81 28.91
CA GLN A 54 -13.72 -25.99 28.12
C GLN A 54 -12.60 -26.79 28.79
N ALA A 55 -11.47 -26.15 29.11
CA ALA A 55 -10.33 -26.83 29.73
C ALA A 55 -10.72 -27.52 31.06
N LEU A 56 -11.49 -26.82 31.91
CA LEU A 56 -11.99 -27.39 33.16
C LEU A 56 -12.97 -28.56 32.94
N ALA A 57 -13.82 -28.49 31.91
CA ALA A 57 -14.72 -29.59 31.58
C ALA A 57 -13.95 -30.82 31.08
N GLU A 58 -12.86 -30.62 30.32
CA GLU A 58 -11.96 -31.70 29.88
C GLU A 58 -11.24 -32.35 31.07
N GLU A 59 -10.71 -31.57 32.01
CA GLU A 59 -10.10 -32.08 33.25
C GLU A 59 -11.08 -32.91 34.09
N ASN A 60 -12.35 -32.52 34.12
CA ASN A 60 -13.41 -33.22 34.85
C ASN A 60 -14.03 -34.39 34.06
N GLY A 61 -13.55 -34.68 32.84
CA GLY A 61 -14.09 -35.75 31.99
C GLY A 61 -15.51 -35.51 31.48
N ASN A 62 -15.99 -34.26 31.47
CA ASN A 62 -17.30 -33.88 30.94
C ASN A 62 -17.18 -33.49 29.45
N ASP A 63 -17.15 -34.50 28.59
CA ASP A 63 -16.94 -34.31 27.15
C ASP A 63 -18.05 -33.52 26.46
N ASN A 64 -19.28 -33.60 26.96
CA ASN A 64 -20.42 -32.84 26.44
C ASN A 64 -20.25 -31.35 26.71
N ALA A 65 -19.94 -30.97 27.97
CA ALA A 65 -19.69 -29.58 28.33
C ALA A 65 -18.46 -29.01 27.65
N ALA A 66 -17.37 -29.79 27.55
CA ALA A 66 -16.17 -29.39 26.82
C ALA A 66 -16.46 -29.10 25.33
N THR A 67 -17.29 -29.93 24.70
CA THR A 67 -17.69 -29.73 23.30
C THR A 67 -18.55 -28.48 23.11
N ALA A 68 -19.53 -28.26 23.99
CA ALA A 68 -20.38 -27.08 23.98
C ALA A 68 -19.58 -25.78 24.23
N TYR A 69 -18.69 -25.77 25.22
CA TYR A 69 -17.82 -24.63 25.50
C TYR A 69 -16.80 -24.38 24.39
N SER A 70 -16.30 -25.43 23.73
CA SER A 70 -15.46 -25.28 22.53
C SER A 70 -16.19 -24.56 21.41
N ALA A 71 -17.45 -24.91 21.16
CA ALA A 71 -18.28 -24.24 20.15
C ALA A 71 -18.56 -22.77 20.53
N LEU A 72 -18.96 -22.50 21.77
CA LEU A 72 -19.23 -21.15 22.27
C LEU A 72 -17.97 -20.26 22.23
N GLY A 73 -16.82 -20.78 22.64
CA GLY A 73 -15.54 -20.09 22.55
C GLY A 73 -15.18 -19.73 21.11
N ALA A 74 -15.36 -20.67 20.17
CA ALA A 74 -15.10 -20.43 18.76
C ALA A 74 -16.10 -19.44 18.14
N LEU A 75 -17.39 -19.49 18.47
CA LEU A 75 -18.42 -18.54 18.01
C LEU A 75 -18.17 -17.11 18.49
N CYS A 76 -17.67 -16.97 19.72
CA CYS A 76 -17.32 -15.69 20.33
C CYS A 76 -15.96 -15.14 19.84
N GLY A 77 -15.15 -15.95 19.17
CA GLY A 77 -13.78 -15.61 18.78
C GLY A 77 -13.58 -15.09 17.36
N PHE A 78 -14.65 -14.85 16.60
CA PHE A 78 -14.54 -14.31 15.25
C PHE A 78 -14.01 -12.87 15.24
N HIS A 79 -13.27 -12.53 14.18
CA HIS A 79 -12.89 -11.15 13.93
C HIS A 79 -14.06 -10.38 13.31
N PHE A 80 -14.62 -9.44 14.07
CA PHE A 80 -15.81 -8.69 13.69
C PHE A 80 -15.50 -7.55 12.71
N ARG A 81 -16.15 -7.58 11.54
CA ARG A 81 -16.01 -6.67 10.42
C ARG A 81 -17.37 -6.05 10.05
N PRO A 82 -17.91 -5.11 10.84
CA PRO A 82 -19.24 -4.53 10.62
C PRO A 82 -19.38 -3.72 9.32
N ASP A 83 -18.26 -3.46 8.62
CA ASP A 83 -18.25 -2.81 7.30
C ASP A 83 -18.60 -3.79 6.17
N ASP A 84 -18.43 -5.11 6.37
CA ASP A 84 -18.89 -6.14 5.44
C ASP A 84 -20.29 -6.63 5.84
N VAL A 85 -21.27 -6.23 5.03
CA VAL A 85 -22.69 -6.49 5.30
C VAL A 85 -23.02 -7.98 5.16
N ASN A 86 -22.37 -8.69 4.23
CA ASN A 86 -22.70 -10.09 3.91
C ASN A 86 -21.80 -11.09 4.62
N ASP A 87 -20.56 -10.69 4.93
CA ASP A 87 -19.57 -11.51 5.64
C ASP A 87 -18.95 -10.76 6.84
N PRO A 88 -19.73 -10.48 7.90
CA PRO A 88 -19.32 -9.61 9.00
C PRO A 88 -18.28 -10.25 9.95
N TYR A 89 -17.86 -11.50 9.71
CA TYR A 89 -17.04 -12.29 10.63
C TYR A 89 -15.94 -13.04 9.90
N GLY A 90 -14.71 -12.53 9.99
CA GLY A 90 -13.53 -13.15 9.41
C GLY A 90 -12.72 -13.99 10.42
N PRO A 91 -11.67 -14.68 9.93
CA PRO A 91 -10.71 -15.33 10.81
C PRO A 91 -9.91 -14.27 11.59
N MET A 92 -9.68 -14.54 12.87
CA MET A 92 -8.83 -13.75 13.77
C MET A 92 -7.34 -13.98 13.50
N VAL A 93 -6.95 -15.20 13.14
CA VAL A 93 -5.56 -15.57 12.85
C VAL A 93 -5.53 -16.43 11.59
N GLN A 94 -4.57 -16.14 10.71
CA GLN A 94 -4.29 -16.93 9.52
C GLN A 94 -2.77 -17.08 9.36
N MET A 95 -2.28 -18.32 9.41
CA MET A 95 -0.85 -18.66 9.34
C MET A 95 -0.69 -20.01 8.66
N ASP A 96 0.30 -20.15 7.77
CA ASP A 96 0.71 -21.42 7.13
C ASP A 96 -0.47 -22.25 6.56
N GLY A 97 -1.40 -21.59 5.85
CA GLY A 97 -2.56 -22.24 5.25
C GLY A 97 -3.66 -22.68 6.25
N LYS A 98 -3.48 -22.43 7.55
CA LYS A 98 -4.49 -22.63 8.60
C LYS A 98 -5.12 -21.30 9.00
N ARG A 99 -6.37 -21.35 9.48
CA ARG A 99 -7.08 -20.19 10.00
C ARG A 99 -7.91 -20.53 11.23
N SER A 100 -8.18 -19.52 12.06
CA SER A 100 -9.21 -19.63 13.09
C SER A 100 -10.61 -19.86 12.49
N PRO A 101 -11.59 -20.36 13.27
CA PRO A 101 -12.95 -20.58 12.79
C PRO A 101 -13.65 -19.32 12.27
N ILE A 102 -14.59 -19.52 11.34
CA ILE A 102 -15.53 -18.52 10.80
C ILE A 102 -16.95 -19.10 10.81
N PRO A 103 -18.02 -18.29 10.60
CA PRO A 103 -19.39 -18.80 10.64
C PRO A 103 -19.63 -20.03 9.74
N ALA A 104 -19.04 -20.07 8.54
CA ALA A 104 -19.23 -21.17 7.61
C ALA A 104 -18.79 -22.55 8.15
N ASP A 105 -17.86 -22.58 9.11
CA ASP A 105 -17.37 -23.84 9.72
C ASP A 105 -18.42 -24.49 10.62
N PHE A 106 -19.47 -23.76 10.98
CA PHE A 106 -20.56 -24.21 11.85
C PHE A 106 -21.79 -24.71 11.08
N ARG A 107 -21.74 -24.76 9.74
CA ARG A 107 -22.82 -25.32 8.92
C ARG A 107 -23.31 -26.71 9.39
N PRO A 108 -22.44 -27.65 9.79
CA PRO A 108 -22.88 -28.97 10.27
C PRO A 108 -23.74 -28.93 11.55
N VAL A 109 -23.61 -27.87 12.34
CA VAL A 109 -24.26 -27.73 13.66
C VAL A 109 -25.21 -26.52 13.72
N ALA A 110 -25.63 -26.01 12.55
CA ALA A 110 -26.40 -24.77 12.44
C ALA A 110 -27.72 -24.80 13.23
N ASP A 111 -28.42 -25.95 13.25
CA ASP A 111 -29.67 -26.10 13.99
C ASP A 111 -29.46 -26.05 15.51
N VAL A 112 -28.31 -26.54 16.00
CA VAL A 112 -27.96 -26.46 17.43
C VAL A 112 -27.64 -25.02 17.82
N ILE A 113 -26.93 -24.27 16.97
CA ILE A 113 -26.68 -22.83 17.20
C ILE A 113 -28.00 -22.05 17.22
N ALA A 114 -28.92 -22.35 16.31
CA ALA A 114 -30.24 -21.73 16.30
C ALA A 114 -31.02 -22.04 17.59
N TYR A 115 -30.99 -23.29 18.06
CA TYR A 115 -31.57 -23.67 19.35
C TYR A 115 -30.97 -22.86 20.50
N MET A 116 -29.63 -22.77 20.57
CA MET A 116 -28.95 -21.95 21.58
C MET A 116 -29.33 -20.47 21.50
N ALA A 117 -29.47 -19.92 20.29
CA ALA A 117 -29.90 -18.54 20.05
C ALA A 117 -31.34 -18.28 20.52
N GLU A 118 -32.20 -19.29 20.53
CA GLU A 118 -33.58 -19.21 21.01
C GLU A 118 -33.66 -19.28 22.53
N THR A 119 -32.83 -20.12 23.17
CA THR A 119 -32.86 -20.36 24.62
C THR A 119 -31.98 -19.42 25.44
N THR A 120 -30.98 -18.80 24.81
CA THR A 120 -30.03 -17.90 25.46
C THR A 120 -30.70 -16.70 26.12
N THR A 121 -30.25 -16.40 27.35
CA THR A 121 -30.72 -15.30 28.18
C THR A 121 -29.70 -14.18 28.31
N ASP A 122 -28.40 -14.46 28.18
CA ASP A 122 -27.38 -13.42 28.15
C ASP A 122 -27.45 -12.58 26.86
N GLY A 123 -27.57 -11.25 27.01
CA GLY A 123 -27.77 -10.34 25.88
C GLY A 123 -26.61 -10.28 24.88
N THR A 124 -25.36 -10.39 25.34
CA THR A 124 -24.17 -10.33 24.48
C THR A 124 -23.99 -11.63 23.70
N LEU A 125 -24.21 -12.78 24.36
CA LEU A 125 -24.19 -14.08 23.70
C LEU A 125 -25.36 -14.21 22.72
N LYS A 126 -26.55 -13.74 23.11
CA LYS A 126 -27.74 -13.71 22.26
C LYS A 126 -27.50 -12.98 20.95
N ALA A 127 -26.91 -11.78 21.00
CA ALA A 127 -26.60 -11.02 19.79
C ALA A 127 -25.70 -11.83 18.84
N ARG A 128 -24.65 -12.46 19.37
CA ARG A 128 -23.71 -13.28 18.60
C ARG A 128 -24.38 -14.51 17.98
N LEU A 129 -25.10 -15.29 18.79
CA LEU A 129 -25.73 -16.53 18.36
C LEU A 129 -26.84 -16.27 17.32
N CYS A 130 -27.69 -15.27 17.56
CA CYS A 130 -28.74 -14.89 16.62
C CYS A 130 -28.18 -14.42 15.26
N ASP A 131 -27.14 -13.58 15.24
CA ASP A 131 -26.53 -13.10 13.99
C ASP A 131 -25.89 -14.26 13.22
N VAL A 132 -25.12 -15.12 13.90
CA VAL A 132 -24.48 -16.29 13.25
C VAL A 132 -25.51 -17.31 12.77
N ALA A 133 -26.53 -17.62 13.57
CA ALA A 133 -27.60 -18.55 13.16
C ALA A 133 -28.36 -18.03 11.93
N TRP A 134 -28.64 -16.72 11.87
CA TRP A 134 -29.23 -16.10 10.69
C TRP A 134 -28.28 -16.12 9.48
N LEU A 135 -26.97 -15.90 9.66
CA LEU A 135 -26.00 -16.00 8.57
C LEU A 135 -25.95 -17.40 7.97
N LEU A 136 -25.98 -18.44 8.83
CA LEU A 136 -25.99 -19.85 8.44
C LEU A 136 -27.29 -20.26 7.76
N ASN A 137 -28.42 -19.68 8.19
CA ASN A 137 -29.73 -19.91 7.60
C ASN A 137 -30.52 -18.60 7.44
N ARG A 138 -30.37 -17.98 6.26
CA ARG A 138 -31.00 -16.68 5.93
C ARG A 138 -32.54 -16.70 5.93
N ARG A 139 -33.18 -17.87 6.06
CA ARG A 139 -34.65 -18.00 6.20
C ARG A 139 -35.13 -17.75 7.64
N ARG A 140 -34.25 -17.85 8.64
CA ARG A 140 -34.56 -17.57 10.06
C ARG A 140 -34.60 -16.07 10.34
N VAL A 141 -35.54 -15.38 9.69
CA VAL A 141 -35.72 -13.92 9.81
C VAL A 141 -35.92 -13.49 11.25
N ASP A 142 -36.61 -14.31 12.03
CA ASP A 142 -36.80 -14.16 13.47
C ASP A 142 -35.48 -13.99 14.24
N LEU A 143 -34.47 -14.80 13.92
CA LEU A 143 -33.14 -14.69 14.54
C LEU A 143 -32.39 -13.45 14.05
N GLY A 144 -32.57 -13.05 12.79
CA GLY A 144 -32.04 -11.78 12.28
C GLY A 144 -32.61 -10.56 13.02
N LEU A 145 -33.92 -10.55 13.28
CA LEU A 145 -34.59 -9.50 14.06
C LEU A 145 -34.15 -9.53 15.54
N ALA A 146 -34.02 -10.72 16.13
CA ALA A 146 -33.51 -10.89 17.49
C ALA A 146 -32.09 -10.35 17.63
N ALA A 147 -31.23 -10.53 16.62
CA ALA A 147 -29.88 -9.96 16.60
C ALA A 147 -29.91 -8.42 16.61
N ILE A 148 -30.76 -7.78 15.81
CA ILE A 148 -30.92 -6.31 15.81
C ILE A 148 -31.31 -5.82 17.21
N SER A 149 -32.32 -6.45 17.80
CA SER A 149 -32.82 -6.13 19.15
C SER A 149 -31.74 -6.33 20.22
N ALA A 150 -30.98 -7.42 20.14
CA ALA A 150 -29.91 -7.71 21.09
C ALA A 150 -28.75 -6.71 20.98
N TYR A 151 -28.28 -6.38 19.76
CA TYR A 151 -27.25 -5.35 19.55
C TYR A 151 -27.69 -3.98 20.08
N ARG A 152 -28.94 -3.58 19.80
CA ARG A 152 -29.53 -2.35 20.34
C ARG A 152 -29.50 -2.36 21.87
N GLN A 153 -29.91 -3.47 22.49
CA GLN A 153 -29.97 -3.57 23.95
C GLN A 153 -28.58 -3.50 24.58
N ILE A 154 -27.56 -4.16 24.01
CA ILE A 154 -26.18 -4.07 24.50
C ILE A 154 -25.71 -2.61 24.57
N VAL A 155 -25.98 -1.82 23.53
CA VAL A 155 -25.58 -0.40 23.50
C VAL A 155 -26.35 0.42 24.55
N ARG A 156 -27.62 0.10 24.80
CA ARG A 156 -28.39 0.72 25.89
C ARG A 156 -27.84 0.35 27.26
N ASP A 157 -27.45 -0.91 27.46
CA ASP A 157 -26.88 -1.39 28.71
C ASP A 157 -25.50 -0.74 28.98
N VAL A 158 -24.69 -0.54 27.93
CA VAL A 158 -23.45 0.23 28.01
C VAL A 158 -23.74 1.68 28.39
N ALA A 159 -24.72 2.33 27.75
CA ALA A 159 -25.14 3.68 28.10
C ALA A 159 -25.65 3.81 29.54
N ALA A 160 -26.31 2.77 30.07
CA ALA A 160 -26.79 2.69 31.44
C ALA A 160 -25.69 2.29 32.45
N GLY A 161 -24.50 1.92 31.97
CA GLY A 161 -23.40 1.43 32.79
C GLY A 161 -23.58 0.02 33.36
N THR A 162 -24.58 -0.72 32.90
CA THR A 162 -24.87 -2.11 33.33
C THR A 162 -24.03 -3.14 32.57
N ARG A 163 -23.54 -2.79 31.38
CA ARG A 163 -22.53 -3.58 30.65
C ARG A 163 -21.28 -2.77 30.27
N LYS A 164 -20.15 -3.46 30.07
CA LYS A 164 -18.84 -2.87 29.79
C LYS A 164 -18.01 -3.62 28.75
N PHE A 165 -17.25 -2.90 27.93
CA PHE A 165 -16.23 -3.52 27.07
C PHE A 165 -14.87 -3.57 27.81
N ARG A 166 -14.20 -4.72 27.74
CA ARG A 166 -12.98 -5.05 28.51
C ARG A 166 -11.81 -4.07 28.32
N PHE A 167 -11.72 -3.41 27.17
CA PHE A 167 -10.63 -2.48 26.82
C PHE A 167 -11.11 -1.06 26.51
N GLU A 168 -12.33 -0.71 26.90
CA GLU A 168 -12.90 0.63 26.71
C GLU A 168 -13.01 1.36 28.05
N GLY A 169 -11.97 2.11 28.41
CA GLY A 169 -11.93 2.84 29.69
C GLY A 169 -13.06 3.86 29.87
N SER A 170 -13.59 4.40 28.77
CA SER A 170 -14.70 5.36 28.80
C SER A 170 -16.08 4.71 29.03
N ASN A 171 -16.17 3.40 28.79
CA ASN A 171 -17.41 2.65 28.71
C ASN A 171 -18.58 3.39 28.05
N SER A 172 -18.32 3.95 26.87
CA SER A 172 -19.21 4.88 26.20
C SER A 172 -20.12 4.20 25.17
N PRO A 173 -21.40 4.62 25.01
CA PRO A 173 -22.22 4.22 23.87
C PRO A 173 -21.68 4.75 22.52
N TYR A 174 -20.68 5.64 22.55
CA TYR A 174 -19.98 6.18 21.39
C TYR A 174 -18.63 5.48 21.12
N SER A 175 -18.29 4.44 21.90
CA SER A 175 -17.07 3.66 21.72
C SER A 175 -16.99 3.02 20.32
N SER A 176 -15.79 2.61 19.92
CA SER A 176 -15.60 1.96 18.63
C SER A 176 -16.40 0.64 18.51
N GLN A 177 -16.53 -0.06 19.63
CA GLN A 177 -17.27 -1.30 19.79
C GLN A 177 -18.77 -1.04 19.68
N SER A 178 -19.31 -0.08 20.45
CA SER A 178 -20.73 0.33 20.36
C SER A 178 -21.10 0.74 18.93
N ARG A 179 -20.24 1.53 18.27
CA ARG A 179 -20.41 1.92 16.86
C ARG A 179 -20.49 0.69 15.94
N GLY A 180 -19.64 -0.31 16.16
CA GLY A 180 -19.66 -1.57 15.41
C GLY A 180 -20.99 -2.32 15.55
N LEU A 181 -21.51 -2.43 16.79
CA LEU A 181 -22.80 -3.07 17.06
C LEU A 181 -23.96 -2.30 16.42
N LEU A 182 -23.99 -0.96 16.59
CA LEU A 182 -25.00 -0.10 15.96
C LEU A 182 -24.98 -0.22 14.44
N LYS A 183 -23.78 -0.22 13.83
CA LYS A 183 -23.61 -0.35 12.38
C LYS A 183 -24.15 -1.69 11.88
N ARG A 184 -23.86 -2.79 12.58
CA ARG A 184 -24.37 -4.12 12.22
C ARG A 184 -25.89 -4.19 12.37
N ALA A 185 -26.44 -3.68 13.47
CA ALA A 185 -27.87 -3.60 13.71
C ALA A 185 -28.59 -2.78 12.62
N LEU A 186 -28.06 -1.62 12.25
CA LEU A 186 -28.57 -0.79 11.15
C LEU A 186 -28.46 -1.50 9.80
N SER A 187 -27.34 -2.18 9.52
CA SER A 187 -27.19 -2.97 8.28
C SER A 187 -28.29 -4.02 8.14
N LEU A 188 -28.53 -4.81 9.18
CA LEU A 188 -29.58 -5.82 9.23
C LEU A 188 -30.98 -5.19 9.13
N ALA A 189 -31.19 -4.06 9.82
CA ALA A 189 -32.44 -3.31 9.79
C ALA A 189 -32.78 -2.79 8.39
N MET A 190 -31.78 -2.38 7.59
CA MET A 190 -32.00 -1.88 6.23
C MET A 190 -32.18 -3.00 5.19
N MET A 191 -31.89 -4.25 5.53
CA MET A 191 -32.09 -5.37 4.60
C MET A 191 -33.58 -5.67 4.39
N LYS A 192 -34.01 -5.70 3.12
CA LYS A 192 -35.37 -6.12 2.74
C LYS A 192 -35.71 -7.54 3.20
N SER A 193 -34.71 -8.41 3.29
CA SER A 193 -34.88 -9.81 3.73
C SER A 193 -34.97 -9.97 5.25
N VAL A 194 -34.72 -8.93 6.05
CA VAL A 194 -34.69 -9.01 7.51
C VAL A 194 -35.54 -7.90 8.14
N GLY A 195 -34.96 -6.72 8.37
CA GLY A 195 -35.56 -5.70 9.22
C GLY A 195 -36.31 -4.59 8.49
N ARG A 196 -36.21 -4.47 7.16
CA ARG A 196 -36.78 -3.29 6.49
C ARG A 196 -38.30 -3.26 6.60
N GLY A 197 -38.84 -2.16 7.10
CA GLY A 197 -40.26 -1.95 7.39
C GLY A 197 -40.75 -2.68 8.65
N LYS A 198 -39.84 -3.21 9.48
CA LYS A 198 -40.17 -3.87 10.77
C LYS A 198 -39.95 -2.92 11.94
N GLN A 199 -40.49 -3.29 13.11
CA GLN A 199 -40.36 -2.48 14.34
C GLN A 199 -38.89 -2.30 14.74
N GLU A 200 -38.08 -3.33 14.55
CA GLU A 200 -36.66 -3.35 14.87
C GLU A 200 -35.88 -2.28 14.10
N GLU A 201 -36.28 -1.96 12.86
CA GLU A 201 -35.71 -0.85 12.10
C GLU A 201 -36.01 0.50 12.75
N ALA A 202 -37.28 0.74 13.11
CA ALA A 202 -37.68 1.98 13.77
C ALA A 202 -36.97 2.15 15.12
N ASP A 203 -36.86 1.07 15.88
CA ASP A 203 -36.26 1.03 17.21
C ASP A 203 -34.75 1.30 17.22
N ILE A 204 -34.00 0.76 16.25
CA ILE A 204 -32.56 1.04 16.14
C ILE A 204 -32.29 2.44 15.59
N ARG A 205 -33.08 2.91 14.61
CA ARG A 205 -33.02 4.29 14.09
C ARG A 205 -33.25 5.29 15.21
N GLN A 206 -34.29 5.06 16.03
CA GLN A 206 -34.60 5.91 17.18
C GLN A 206 -33.44 5.96 18.20
N LEU A 207 -32.79 4.83 18.50
CA LEU A 207 -31.63 4.83 19.41
C LEU A 207 -30.47 5.67 18.84
N VAL A 208 -30.15 5.51 17.57
CA VAL A 208 -29.04 6.25 16.92
C VAL A 208 -29.35 7.74 16.86
N GLU A 209 -30.59 8.11 16.57
CA GLU A 209 -31.07 9.49 16.60
C GLU A 209 -30.97 10.11 18.01
N GLN A 210 -31.37 9.37 19.04
CA GLN A 210 -31.22 9.79 20.45
C GLN A 210 -29.76 9.98 20.84
N LEU A 211 -28.89 9.04 20.46
CA LEU A 211 -27.45 9.13 20.72
C LEU A 211 -26.83 10.32 19.96
N PHE A 212 -27.24 10.57 18.72
CA PHE A 212 -26.78 11.75 17.99
C PHE A 212 -27.16 13.04 18.70
N ARG A 213 -28.44 13.22 19.06
CA ARG A 213 -28.88 14.41 19.81
C ARG A 213 -28.17 14.57 21.15
N ALA A 214 -27.98 13.47 21.88
CA ALA A 214 -27.26 13.49 23.15
C ALA A 214 -25.78 13.88 22.96
N SER A 215 -25.10 13.39 21.91
CA SER A 215 -23.71 13.74 21.62
C SER A 215 -23.50 15.24 21.41
N LEU A 216 -24.48 15.94 20.82
CA LEU A 216 -24.44 17.38 20.60
C LEU A 216 -24.54 18.21 21.90
N THR A 217 -24.95 17.59 23.02
CA THR A 217 -24.97 18.26 24.32
C THR A 217 -23.62 18.21 25.02
N GLY A 218 -22.77 17.23 24.66
CA GLY A 218 -21.42 17.06 25.19
C GLY A 218 -20.36 17.91 24.49
N THR A 219 -19.12 17.77 24.91
CA THR A 219 -17.93 18.47 24.37
C THR A 219 -16.97 17.53 23.64
N THR A 220 -17.28 16.23 23.57
CA THR A 220 -16.40 15.21 22.97
C THR A 220 -16.62 15.11 21.46
N LEU A 221 -15.67 15.63 20.68
CA LEU A 221 -15.72 15.64 19.21
C LEU A 221 -15.88 14.25 18.61
N ARG A 222 -15.13 13.27 19.12
CA ARG A 222 -15.17 11.89 18.61
C ARG A 222 -16.54 11.25 18.74
N ASP A 223 -17.30 11.60 19.78
CA ASP A 223 -18.63 11.05 20.01
C ASP A 223 -19.60 11.57 18.93
N VAL A 224 -19.60 12.88 18.69
CA VAL A 224 -20.37 13.54 17.63
C VAL A 224 -20.00 12.96 16.27
N HIS A 225 -18.71 12.92 15.92
CA HIS A 225 -18.25 12.43 14.62
C HIS A 225 -18.69 10.98 14.37
N ARG A 226 -18.48 10.08 15.34
CA ARG A 226 -18.78 8.64 15.18
C ARG A 226 -20.27 8.39 14.96
N ILE A 227 -21.14 9.02 15.76
CA ILE A 227 -22.58 8.78 15.68
C ILE A 227 -23.21 9.53 14.50
N ALA A 228 -22.77 10.75 14.20
CA ALA A 228 -23.23 11.49 13.03
C ALA A 228 -22.88 10.78 11.72
N LYS A 229 -21.69 10.17 11.63
CA LYS A 229 -21.32 9.35 10.47
C LYS A 229 -22.28 8.18 10.26
N LEU A 230 -22.70 7.50 11.32
CA LEU A 230 -23.72 6.45 11.23
C LEU A 230 -25.08 7.02 10.85
N ALA A 231 -25.47 8.14 11.46
CA ALA A 231 -26.76 8.78 11.19
C ALA A 231 -26.91 9.21 9.74
N LEU A 232 -25.85 9.76 9.14
CA LEU A 232 -25.81 10.10 7.71
C LEU A 232 -25.83 8.84 6.84
N GLN A 233 -24.93 7.88 7.09
CA GLN A 233 -24.80 6.66 6.27
C GLN A 233 -26.11 5.87 6.13
N TYR A 234 -26.93 5.84 7.19
CA TYR A 234 -28.18 5.06 7.24
C TYR A 234 -29.43 5.92 7.13
N ASP A 235 -29.30 7.20 6.75
CA ASP A 235 -30.42 8.13 6.59
C ASP A 235 -31.31 8.19 7.84
N VAL A 236 -30.69 8.24 9.02
CA VAL A 236 -31.39 8.28 10.32
C VAL A 236 -31.87 9.69 10.63
N VAL A 237 -31.08 10.70 10.24
CA VAL A 237 -31.37 12.12 10.42
C VAL A 237 -31.25 12.78 9.05
N SER A 238 -32.10 13.77 8.78
CA SER A 238 -32.03 14.56 7.54
C SER A 238 -30.60 15.10 7.33
N PRO A 239 -30.00 14.91 6.14
CA PRO A 239 -28.64 15.39 5.89
C PRO A 239 -28.44 16.89 6.15
N LEU A 240 -29.44 17.72 5.85
CA LEU A 240 -29.39 19.16 6.13
C LEU A 240 -29.44 19.49 7.64
N GLU A 241 -30.27 18.78 8.40
CA GLU A 241 -30.31 18.90 9.87
C GLU A 241 -28.99 18.45 10.49
N LEU A 242 -28.41 17.37 9.97
CA LEU A 242 -27.14 16.84 10.45
C LEU A 242 -25.98 17.81 10.19
N GLY A 243 -25.88 18.34 8.97
CA GLY A 243 -24.84 19.33 8.61
C GLY A 243 -24.90 20.58 9.49
N SER A 244 -26.09 21.16 9.64
CA SER A 244 -26.31 22.36 10.48
C SER A 244 -26.07 22.10 11.97
N SER A 245 -26.44 20.92 12.47
CA SER A 245 -26.19 20.53 13.86
C SER A 245 -24.71 20.36 14.16
N ILE A 246 -23.95 19.75 13.25
CA ILE A 246 -22.49 19.63 13.37
C ILE A 246 -21.85 21.02 13.37
N GLU A 247 -22.19 21.90 12.42
CA GLU A 247 -21.61 23.24 12.37
C GLU A 247 -21.90 24.06 13.63
N ALA A 248 -23.15 24.05 14.11
CA ALA A 248 -23.53 24.73 15.35
C ALA A 248 -22.75 24.19 16.56
N TRP A 249 -22.55 22.87 16.62
CA TRP A 249 -21.75 22.24 17.66
C TRP A 249 -20.27 22.61 17.57
N THR A 250 -19.70 22.61 16.37
CA THR A 250 -18.30 22.98 16.11
C THR A 250 -18.03 24.46 16.41
N GLN A 251 -19.01 25.34 16.18
CA GLN A 251 -18.90 26.76 16.54
C GLN A 251 -18.95 26.97 18.06
N LYS A 252 -19.83 26.23 18.75
CA LYS A 252 -19.97 26.30 20.21
C LYS A 252 -18.74 25.77 20.95
N ASN A 253 -18.13 24.71 20.42
CA ASN A 253 -16.98 24.05 21.03
C ASN A 253 -15.74 24.36 20.19
N ALA A 254 -15.08 25.51 20.38
CA ALA A 254 -13.96 25.90 19.51
C ALA A 254 -12.61 25.27 19.91
N GLU A 255 -12.51 24.64 21.09
CA GLU A 255 -11.27 24.15 21.71
C GLU A 255 -10.96 22.69 21.37
N PHE A 256 -10.64 22.41 20.11
CA PHE A 256 -10.03 21.14 19.69
C PHE A 256 -9.06 21.36 18.54
N ASP A 257 -8.15 20.41 18.35
CA ASP A 257 -7.11 20.47 17.33
C ASP A 257 -7.69 20.63 15.92
N ASP A 258 -6.97 21.35 15.06
CA ASP A 258 -7.43 21.67 13.70
C ASP A 258 -7.57 20.39 12.83
N HIS A 259 -6.83 19.30 13.11
CA HIS A 259 -7.05 18.02 12.43
C HIS A 259 -8.43 17.44 12.71
N ASP A 260 -8.83 17.39 13.99
CA ASP A 260 -10.13 16.86 14.42
C ASP A 260 -11.28 17.73 13.87
N ARG A 261 -11.06 19.05 13.77
CA ARG A 261 -12.00 20.00 13.15
C ARG A 261 -12.27 19.67 11.68
N ILE A 262 -11.23 19.34 10.92
CA ILE A 262 -11.35 19.01 9.48
C ILE A 262 -12.26 17.79 9.28
N ASP A 263 -12.16 16.77 10.12
CA ASP A 263 -12.99 15.56 9.99
C ASP A 263 -14.48 15.85 10.19
N LEU A 264 -14.85 16.68 11.17
CA LEU A 264 -16.23 17.14 11.33
C LEU A 264 -16.72 18.00 10.16
N LEU A 265 -15.88 18.91 9.66
CA LEU A 265 -16.24 19.76 8.51
C LEU A 265 -16.45 18.94 7.24
N ARG A 266 -15.64 17.89 7.01
CA ARG A 266 -15.83 16.95 5.90
C ARG A 266 -17.15 16.19 6.02
N LEU A 267 -17.50 15.76 7.23
CA LEU A 267 -18.78 15.11 7.48
C LEU A 267 -19.97 16.06 7.26
N ALA A 268 -19.89 17.30 7.75
CA ALA A 268 -20.91 18.32 7.51
C ALA A 268 -21.03 18.66 6.00
N SER A 269 -19.90 18.81 5.31
CA SER A 269 -19.87 19.06 3.86
C SER A 269 -20.51 17.92 3.07
N SER A 270 -20.28 16.67 3.46
CA SER A 270 -20.91 15.49 2.86
C SER A 270 -22.42 15.50 3.09
N ALA A 271 -22.85 15.82 4.31
CA ALA A 271 -24.26 15.92 4.67
C ALA A 271 -24.99 17.02 3.87
N TYR A 272 -24.37 18.19 3.69
CA TYR A 272 -24.94 19.25 2.85
C TYR A 272 -25.01 18.87 1.37
N HIS A 273 -24.01 18.14 0.87
CA HIS A 273 -24.03 17.63 -0.50
C HIS A 273 -25.19 16.65 -0.72
N GLU A 274 -25.32 15.65 0.16
CA GLU A 274 -26.41 14.67 0.12
C GLU A 274 -27.79 15.33 0.30
N GLY A 275 -27.88 16.37 1.13
CA GLY A 275 -29.09 17.16 1.34
C GLY A 275 -29.40 18.16 0.21
N GLY A 276 -28.54 18.28 -0.80
CA GLY A 276 -28.71 19.17 -1.95
C GLY A 276 -28.36 20.64 -1.72
N SER A 277 -27.79 21.01 -0.57
CA SER A 277 -27.30 22.38 -0.31
C SER A 277 -25.86 22.54 -0.79
N MET A 278 -25.70 22.87 -2.08
CA MET A 278 -24.37 23.12 -2.65
C MET A 278 -23.69 24.36 -2.06
N GLN A 279 -24.47 25.36 -1.65
CA GLN A 279 -23.93 26.56 -1.01
C GLN A 279 -23.23 26.23 0.31
N ASP A 280 -23.90 25.48 1.19
CA ASP A 280 -23.31 25.09 2.49
C ASP A 280 -22.20 24.06 2.29
N HIS A 281 -22.35 23.12 1.35
CA HIS A 281 -21.28 22.19 0.96
C HIS A 281 -19.98 22.92 0.59
N PHE A 282 -20.05 23.95 -0.25
CA PHE A 282 -18.89 24.76 -0.63
C PHE A 282 -18.38 25.61 0.53
N ARG A 283 -19.27 26.17 1.36
CA ARG A 283 -18.87 26.91 2.57
C ARG A 283 -18.03 26.04 3.50
N SER A 284 -18.49 24.84 3.84
CA SER A 284 -17.75 23.94 4.74
C SER A 284 -16.40 23.53 4.14
N ARG A 285 -16.29 23.37 2.81
CA ARG A 285 -15.01 23.08 2.14
C ARG A 285 -14.04 24.27 2.17
N LEU A 286 -14.54 25.50 2.03
CA LEU A 286 -13.71 26.70 2.19
C LEU A 286 -13.19 26.82 3.63
N GLU A 287 -13.98 26.45 4.62
CA GLU A 287 -13.52 26.40 6.02
C GLU A 287 -12.43 25.32 6.22
N ILE A 288 -12.52 24.17 5.54
CA ILE A 288 -11.45 23.16 5.54
C ILE A 288 -10.15 23.75 4.97
N VAL A 289 -10.24 24.45 3.83
CA VAL A 289 -9.09 25.13 3.19
C VAL A 289 -8.45 26.12 4.15
N ASP A 290 -9.24 26.99 4.78
CA ASP A 290 -8.70 28.00 5.70
C ASP A 290 -8.13 27.36 6.97
N THR A 291 -8.70 26.25 7.45
CA THR A 291 -8.13 25.45 8.55
C THR A 291 -6.77 24.87 8.16
N GLN A 292 -6.65 24.23 6.99
CA GLN A 292 -5.40 23.69 6.48
C GLN A 292 -4.32 24.77 6.25
N VAL A 293 -4.71 25.96 5.75
CA VAL A 293 -3.80 27.10 5.58
C VAL A 293 -3.29 27.63 6.93
N ARG A 294 -4.13 27.60 7.97
CA ARG A 294 -3.76 27.97 9.35
C ARG A 294 -2.78 26.96 9.95
N MET A 295 -3.05 25.67 9.79
CA MET A 295 -2.14 24.61 10.23
C MET A 295 -0.80 24.72 9.50
N ALA A 296 -0.82 24.96 8.18
CA ALA A 296 0.40 25.19 7.40
C ALA A 296 1.22 26.34 7.99
N ARG A 297 0.59 27.49 8.27
CA ARG A 297 1.23 28.66 8.93
C ARG A 297 1.89 28.30 10.26
N GLN A 298 1.25 27.48 11.09
CA GLN A 298 1.81 27.07 12.38
C GLN A 298 3.01 26.13 12.21
N MET A 299 3.03 25.34 11.12
CA MET A 299 4.12 24.41 10.82
C MET A 299 5.28 25.07 10.09
N GLU A 300 5.11 26.24 9.46
CA GLU A 300 6.16 26.90 8.67
C GLU A 300 7.46 27.14 9.46
N GLU A 301 7.37 27.39 10.77
CA GLU A 301 8.56 27.59 11.63
C GLU A 301 9.26 26.29 12.04
N ASN A 302 8.57 25.14 11.93
CA ASN A 302 9.06 23.85 12.41
C ASN A 302 9.39 22.86 11.28
N SER A 303 8.64 22.91 10.18
CA SER A 303 8.84 22.06 9.01
C SER A 303 8.14 22.65 7.77
N ALA A 304 8.93 23.19 6.87
CA ALA A 304 8.53 23.59 5.53
C ALA A 304 7.90 22.41 4.76
N THR A 305 8.39 21.19 4.99
CA THR A 305 7.83 19.98 4.35
C THR A 305 6.38 19.72 4.78
N LEU A 306 6.08 19.74 6.08
CA LEU A 306 4.72 19.55 6.59
C LEU A 306 3.80 20.70 6.18
N ALA A 307 4.30 21.94 6.25
CA ALA A 307 3.55 23.12 5.83
C ALA A 307 3.19 23.08 4.33
N ALA A 308 4.13 22.69 3.46
CA ALA A 308 3.90 22.49 2.03
C ALA A 308 2.89 21.36 1.76
N GLY A 309 2.95 20.28 2.56
CA GLY A 309 1.95 19.21 2.52
C GLY A 309 0.53 19.72 2.79
N MET A 310 0.34 20.45 3.89
CA MET A 310 -0.95 21.04 4.28
C MET A 310 -1.47 22.05 3.25
N LEU A 311 -0.60 22.90 2.69
CA LEU A 311 -0.99 23.81 1.60
C LEU A 311 -1.40 23.07 0.32
N SER A 312 -0.71 21.98 -0.03
CA SER A 312 -1.09 21.14 -1.17
C SER A 312 -2.49 20.55 -0.98
N ASP A 313 -2.81 20.08 0.23
CA ASP A 313 -4.15 19.55 0.54
C ASP A 313 -5.21 20.65 0.44
N ALA A 314 -4.91 21.86 0.93
CA ALA A 314 -5.79 23.02 0.80
C ALA A 314 -6.05 23.40 -0.67
N ILE A 315 -5.02 23.36 -1.52
CA ILE A 315 -5.17 23.62 -2.96
C ILE A 315 -6.03 22.54 -3.63
N SER A 316 -5.88 21.28 -3.22
CA SER A 316 -6.69 20.17 -3.72
C SER A 316 -8.17 20.32 -3.33
N GLU A 317 -8.42 20.73 -2.09
CA GLU A 317 -9.77 20.97 -1.56
C GLU A 317 -10.50 22.12 -2.30
N LEU A 318 -9.78 23.05 -2.94
CA LEU A 318 -10.37 24.07 -3.81
C LEU A 318 -10.87 23.53 -5.17
N HIS A 319 -10.65 22.25 -5.48
CA HIS A 319 -11.12 21.66 -6.74
C HIS A 319 -12.66 21.56 -6.77
N GLY A 320 -13.27 21.96 -7.88
CA GLY A 320 -14.73 21.94 -8.07
C GLY A 320 -15.53 23.03 -7.34
N ILE A 321 -14.89 23.89 -6.54
CA ILE A 321 -15.54 25.05 -5.91
C ILE A 321 -15.59 26.22 -6.93
N PRO A 322 -16.76 26.87 -7.15
CA PRO A 322 -16.86 28.07 -7.99
C PRO A 322 -16.09 29.28 -7.44
N ASP A 323 -15.68 30.20 -8.29
CA ASP A 323 -15.14 31.53 -7.94
C ASP A 323 -13.87 31.58 -7.05
N VAL A 324 -13.13 30.46 -6.90
CA VAL A 324 -11.90 30.39 -6.09
C VAL A 324 -10.59 30.53 -6.88
N LYS A 325 -10.63 31.01 -8.13
CA LYS A 325 -9.45 31.05 -9.03
C LYS A 325 -8.31 31.86 -8.43
N GLU A 326 -8.61 33.03 -7.88
CA GLU A 326 -7.61 33.91 -7.28
C GLU A 326 -7.02 33.33 -5.99
N ARG A 327 -7.86 32.76 -5.13
CA ARG A 327 -7.42 32.07 -3.91
C ARG A 327 -6.51 30.89 -4.23
N ARG A 328 -6.84 30.09 -5.25
CA ARG A 328 -5.98 28.99 -5.72
C ARG A 328 -4.63 29.50 -6.24
N ARG A 329 -4.61 30.63 -6.94
CA ARG A 329 -3.38 31.25 -7.44
C ARG A 329 -2.49 31.72 -6.28
N GLU A 330 -3.07 32.40 -5.30
CA GLU A 330 -2.38 32.85 -4.08
C GLU A 330 -1.73 31.68 -3.34
N LEU A 331 -2.50 30.62 -3.04
CA LEU A 331 -1.98 29.46 -2.31
C LEU A 331 -0.88 28.72 -3.09
N ARG A 332 -0.97 28.67 -4.42
CA ARG A 332 0.07 28.07 -5.26
C ARG A 332 1.38 28.84 -5.23
N HIS A 333 1.35 30.18 -5.26
CA HIS A 333 2.58 30.97 -5.11
C HIS A 333 3.23 30.70 -3.75
N ARG A 334 2.43 30.71 -2.68
CA ARG A 334 2.92 30.41 -1.34
C ARG A 334 3.50 29.00 -1.22
N LEU A 335 2.88 28.01 -1.86
CA LEU A 335 3.42 26.64 -1.89
C LEU A 335 4.82 26.60 -2.50
N ILE A 336 5.05 27.34 -3.59
CA ILE A 336 6.37 27.43 -4.24
C ILE A 336 7.39 28.06 -3.27
N ASP A 337 7.04 29.16 -2.61
CA ASP A 337 7.92 29.84 -1.65
C ASP A 337 8.31 28.94 -0.45
N LEU A 338 7.43 28.04 -0.01
CA LEU A 338 7.77 27.06 1.03
C LEU A 338 8.64 25.92 0.50
N GLN A 339 8.38 25.46 -0.72
CA GLN A 339 9.13 24.36 -1.32
C GLN A 339 10.61 24.69 -1.49
N THR A 340 10.96 25.96 -1.76
CA THR A 340 12.37 26.37 -1.87
C THR A 340 13.18 26.20 -0.59
N ASN A 341 12.53 26.14 0.58
CA ASN A 341 13.21 25.99 1.88
C ASN A 341 13.35 24.53 2.31
N ILE A 342 12.63 23.60 1.66
CA ILE A 342 12.66 22.17 2.01
C ILE A 342 14.09 21.58 1.95
N PRO A 343 14.91 21.85 0.92
CA PRO A 343 16.27 21.31 0.86
C PRO A 343 17.16 21.68 2.05
N GLU A 344 16.92 22.83 2.69
CA GLU A 344 17.69 23.29 3.86
C GLU A 344 17.35 22.50 5.14
N GLU A 345 16.14 21.95 5.24
CA GLU A 345 15.70 21.11 6.36
C GLU A 345 16.14 19.64 6.22
N MET A 346 16.49 19.21 5.01
CA MET A 346 16.84 17.82 4.74
C MET A 346 18.23 17.48 5.31
N GLY A 347 18.24 16.76 6.43
CA GLY A 347 19.46 16.18 6.96
C GLY A 347 20.07 15.14 6.00
N SER A 348 21.40 15.17 5.85
CA SER A 348 22.12 14.12 5.13
C SER A 348 22.54 13.02 6.10
N ILE A 349 22.31 11.76 5.72
CA ILE A 349 22.87 10.59 6.37
C ILE A 349 23.97 10.08 5.45
N SER A 350 25.20 10.04 5.95
CA SER A 350 26.36 9.53 5.22
C SER A 350 26.84 8.24 5.86
N GLN A 351 27.28 7.30 5.02
CA GLN A 351 27.92 6.06 5.43
C GLN A 351 29.16 5.84 4.57
N GLU A 352 30.29 5.53 5.20
CA GLU A 352 31.51 5.14 4.49
C GLU A 352 31.47 3.65 4.15
N ILE A 353 31.80 3.32 2.90
CA ILE A 353 31.94 1.95 2.40
C ILE A 353 33.37 1.78 1.89
N ASP A 354 34.11 0.82 2.45
CA ASP A 354 35.44 0.46 1.95
C ASP A 354 35.31 -0.38 0.67
N LEU A 355 35.88 0.13 -0.43
CA LEU A 355 35.85 -0.52 -1.75
C LEU A 355 37.14 -1.25 -2.09
N LYS A 356 38.13 -1.30 -1.19
CA LYS A 356 39.46 -1.84 -1.48
C LYS A 356 39.42 -3.27 -2.04
N GLU A 357 38.66 -4.16 -1.42
CA GLU A 357 38.55 -5.55 -1.90
C GLU A 357 37.95 -5.65 -3.31
N ILE A 358 36.95 -4.82 -3.61
CA ILE A 358 36.32 -4.76 -4.94
C ILE A 358 37.34 -4.27 -5.98
N ILE A 359 38.11 -3.24 -5.64
CA ILE A 359 39.14 -2.67 -6.51
C ILE A 359 40.25 -3.70 -6.75
N ASP A 360 40.82 -4.31 -5.71
CA ASP A 360 41.89 -5.30 -5.79
C ASP A 360 41.45 -6.51 -6.64
N GLN A 361 40.22 -7.00 -6.44
CA GLN A 361 39.65 -8.07 -7.26
C GLN A 361 39.51 -7.66 -8.73
N ARG A 362 39.04 -6.43 -8.99
CA ARG A 362 38.84 -5.93 -10.35
C ARG A 362 40.16 -5.77 -11.08
N GLU A 363 41.18 -5.21 -10.44
CA GLU A 363 42.54 -5.10 -10.97
C GLU A 363 43.11 -6.46 -11.36
N GLY A 364 43.02 -7.45 -10.46
CA GLY A 364 43.45 -8.81 -10.76
C GLY A 364 42.70 -9.45 -11.94
N SER A 365 41.40 -9.19 -12.06
CA SER A 365 40.57 -9.76 -13.15
C SER A 365 40.85 -9.17 -14.54
N PHE A 366 41.47 -7.99 -14.61
CA PHE A 366 41.82 -7.30 -15.86
C PHE A 366 43.30 -7.46 -16.23
N GLN A 367 44.09 -8.11 -15.36
CA GLN A 367 45.50 -8.36 -15.59
C GLN A 367 45.71 -9.24 -16.84
N ASP A 368 46.69 -8.86 -17.67
CA ASP A 368 47.10 -9.57 -18.89
C ASP A 368 45.99 -9.79 -19.95
N LEU A 369 44.87 -9.08 -19.86
CA LEU A 369 43.82 -9.13 -20.87
C LEU A 369 44.14 -8.24 -22.08
N ASN A 370 43.78 -8.71 -23.28
CA ASN A 370 43.74 -7.86 -24.47
C ASN A 370 42.51 -6.92 -24.42
N LEU A 371 42.51 -5.87 -25.25
CA LEU A 371 41.44 -4.87 -25.25
C LEU A 371 40.05 -5.47 -25.51
N ARG A 372 39.92 -6.42 -26.46
CA ARG A 372 38.65 -7.12 -26.74
C ARG A 372 38.14 -7.75 -25.44
N ASP A 373 38.99 -8.53 -24.78
CA ASP A 373 38.63 -9.29 -23.59
C ASP A 373 38.35 -8.37 -22.39
N MET A 374 39.05 -7.24 -22.25
CA MET A 374 38.71 -6.21 -21.26
C MET A 374 37.34 -5.56 -21.52
N LEU A 375 36.99 -5.27 -22.78
CA LEU A 375 35.68 -4.68 -23.12
C LEU A 375 34.53 -5.67 -22.86
N PHE A 376 34.71 -6.95 -23.20
CA PHE A 376 33.74 -7.99 -22.86
C PHE A 376 33.65 -8.22 -21.34
N ALA A 377 34.80 -8.21 -20.64
CA ALA A 377 34.83 -8.29 -19.18
C ALA A 377 34.11 -7.11 -18.53
N PHE A 378 34.30 -5.89 -19.06
CA PHE A 378 33.62 -4.68 -18.61
C PHE A 378 32.10 -4.79 -18.75
N ALA A 379 31.60 -5.29 -19.88
CA ALA A 379 30.16 -5.55 -20.04
C ALA A 379 29.66 -6.65 -19.09
N ALA A 380 30.49 -7.64 -18.77
CA ALA A 380 30.14 -8.80 -17.94
C ALA A 380 30.23 -8.58 -16.42
N MET A 381 30.73 -7.44 -15.94
CA MET A 381 30.98 -7.19 -14.51
C MET A 381 29.74 -7.31 -13.62
N SER A 382 28.55 -7.03 -14.16
CA SER A 382 27.27 -7.13 -13.46
C SER A 382 26.15 -7.48 -14.45
N HIS A 383 24.96 -7.78 -13.92
CA HIS A 383 23.76 -8.14 -14.68
C HIS A 383 22.58 -7.32 -14.17
N SER A 384 21.59 -7.09 -15.02
CA SER A 384 20.32 -6.50 -14.60
C SER A 384 19.67 -7.41 -13.53
N PRO A 385 19.31 -6.88 -12.35
CA PRO A 385 18.76 -7.68 -11.27
C PRO A 385 17.42 -8.34 -11.66
N ALA A 386 17.20 -9.55 -11.19
CA ALA A 386 15.91 -10.22 -11.35
C ALA A 386 14.85 -9.51 -10.48
N PRO A 387 13.68 -9.13 -11.02
CA PRO A 387 12.65 -8.43 -10.23
C PRO A 387 12.19 -9.20 -8.99
N GLU A 388 12.13 -10.53 -9.05
CA GLU A 388 11.79 -11.37 -7.90
C GLU A 388 12.83 -11.31 -6.78
N GLU A 389 14.11 -11.15 -7.11
CA GLU A 389 15.17 -11.00 -6.10
C GLU A 389 15.12 -9.62 -5.45
N LEU A 390 14.85 -8.56 -6.24
CA LEU A 390 14.60 -7.22 -5.70
C LEU A 390 13.39 -7.22 -4.76
N ARG A 391 12.32 -7.92 -5.14
CA ARG A 391 11.10 -8.07 -4.33
C ARG A 391 11.41 -8.77 -2.99
N LYS A 392 12.12 -9.90 -3.02
CA LYS A 392 12.53 -10.61 -1.79
C LYS A 392 13.39 -9.75 -0.87
N GLN A 393 14.36 -9.02 -1.42
CA GLN A 393 15.23 -8.12 -0.65
C GLN A 393 14.43 -6.97 -0.02
N ALA A 394 13.49 -6.38 -0.77
CA ALA A 394 12.63 -5.32 -0.26
C ALA A 394 11.72 -5.81 0.87
N ILE A 395 11.12 -6.99 0.74
CA ILE A 395 10.31 -7.62 1.80
C ILE A 395 11.17 -7.83 3.05
N LYS A 396 12.35 -8.44 2.91
CA LYS A 396 13.27 -8.67 4.03
C LYS A 396 13.68 -7.37 4.72
N SER A 397 13.97 -6.32 3.95
CA SER A 397 14.33 -5.01 4.51
C SER A 397 13.19 -4.38 5.32
N ILE A 398 11.93 -4.57 4.89
CA ILE A 398 10.75 -4.12 5.63
C ILE A 398 10.58 -4.92 6.93
N GLU A 399 10.80 -6.24 6.89
CA GLU A 399 10.77 -7.12 8.06
C GLU A 399 11.86 -6.77 9.10
N ASP A 400 13.07 -6.45 8.63
CA ASP A 400 14.19 -6.03 9.49
C ASP A 400 13.96 -4.63 10.10
N HIS A 401 13.18 -3.77 9.42
CA HIS A 401 12.91 -2.38 9.83
C HIS A 401 11.40 -1.99 9.72
N PRO A 402 10.52 -2.57 10.55
CA PRO A 402 9.08 -2.40 10.41
C PRO A 402 8.62 -0.97 10.76
N LEU A 403 9.24 -0.34 11.76
CA LEU A 403 8.86 1.00 12.21
C LEU A 403 9.14 2.10 11.18
N SER A 404 10.16 1.95 10.33
CA SER A 404 10.46 2.93 9.27
C SER A 404 9.63 2.72 7.99
N SER A 405 8.95 1.58 7.91
CA SER A 405 8.15 1.18 6.75
C SER A 405 6.68 1.55 6.91
N ILE A 406 6.17 1.67 8.15
CA ILE A 406 4.78 2.10 8.43
C ILE A 406 4.53 3.59 8.18
N PHE A 407 5.57 4.42 8.12
CA PHE A 407 5.44 5.84 7.81
C PHE A 407 5.54 6.07 6.30
N GLY A 408 4.64 6.88 5.75
CA GLY A 408 4.72 7.30 4.36
C GLY A 408 5.99 8.10 4.07
N ARG A 409 6.48 8.02 2.83
CA ARG A 409 7.70 8.71 2.38
C ARG A 409 7.36 9.66 1.23
N SER A 410 7.89 10.88 1.27
CA SER A 410 7.88 11.80 0.12
C SER A 410 9.30 11.97 -0.40
N PHE A 411 9.42 11.90 -1.73
CA PHE A 411 10.67 12.18 -2.44
C PHE A 411 10.53 13.54 -3.09
N HIS A 412 11.56 14.35 -2.96
CA HIS A 412 11.59 15.73 -3.42
C HIS A 412 12.67 15.87 -4.50
N ASP A 413 12.40 16.68 -5.51
CA ASP A 413 13.42 17.15 -6.44
C ASP A 413 14.30 18.24 -5.80
N ARG A 414 15.27 18.74 -6.56
CA ARG A 414 16.21 19.78 -6.09
C ARG A 414 15.52 21.09 -5.69
N ASP A 415 14.34 21.37 -6.22
CA ASP A 415 13.57 22.58 -5.95
C ASP A 415 12.60 22.35 -4.76
N GLY A 416 12.70 21.20 -4.08
CA GLY A 416 11.86 20.82 -2.95
C GLY A 416 10.45 20.36 -3.35
N LYS A 417 10.17 20.24 -4.65
CA LYS A 417 8.86 19.78 -5.13
C LYS A 417 8.76 18.27 -4.98
N VAL A 418 7.61 17.80 -4.50
CA VAL A 418 7.35 16.36 -4.37
C VAL A 418 7.31 15.70 -5.75
N SER A 419 8.28 14.84 -6.04
CA SER A 419 8.37 14.04 -7.26
C SER A 419 7.65 12.69 -7.12
N TYR A 420 7.60 12.14 -5.90
CA TYR A 420 6.95 10.86 -5.62
C TYR A 420 6.45 10.78 -4.17
N ARG A 421 5.31 10.10 -3.96
CA ARG A 421 4.78 9.78 -2.62
C ARG A 421 4.58 8.28 -2.50
N ALA A 422 5.11 7.70 -1.44
CA ALA A 422 4.80 6.35 -1.01
C ALA A 422 3.93 6.42 0.24
N ALA A 423 2.81 5.70 0.23
CA ALA A 423 2.09 5.42 1.46
C ALA A 423 2.94 4.53 2.38
N GLY A 424 2.69 4.60 3.68
CA GLY A 424 3.26 3.64 4.62
C GLY A 424 2.78 2.23 4.31
N ALA A 425 3.63 1.24 4.55
CA ALA A 425 3.27 -0.17 4.41
C ALA A 425 2.23 -0.55 5.46
N ASP A 426 1.11 -1.12 5.03
CA ASP A 426 0.17 -1.79 5.93
C ASP A 426 0.72 -3.17 6.29
N LEU A 427 1.34 -3.26 7.48
CA LEU A 427 1.93 -4.49 8.03
C LEU A 427 0.92 -5.64 8.19
N MET A 428 -0.38 -5.36 8.14
CA MET A 428 -1.45 -6.36 8.25
C MET A 428 -1.91 -6.89 6.88
N SER A 429 -1.36 -6.37 5.79
CA SER A 429 -1.69 -6.75 4.42
C SER A 429 -0.48 -7.31 3.68
N ALA A 430 -0.71 -8.12 2.64
CA ALA A 430 0.38 -8.62 1.81
C ALA A 430 1.04 -7.44 1.04
N PRO A 431 2.39 -7.34 1.02
CA PRO A 431 3.07 -6.26 0.30
C PRO A 431 2.70 -6.26 -1.18
N THR A 432 2.26 -5.10 -1.67
CA THR A 432 2.00 -4.84 -3.09
C THR A 432 3.26 -4.30 -3.76
N ASP A 433 3.38 -4.44 -5.09
CA ASP A 433 4.54 -3.93 -5.83
C ASP A 433 4.73 -2.42 -5.63
N ASP A 434 3.66 -1.64 -5.57
CA ASP A 434 3.70 -0.20 -5.30
C ASP A 434 4.26 0.12 -3.91
N SER A 435 3.93 -0.70 -2.89
CA SER A 435 4.45 -0.53 -1.52
C SER A 435 5.94 -0.88 -1.40
N LEU A 436 6.44 -1.77 -2.27
CA LEU A 436 7.83 -2.21 -2.26
C LEU A 436 8.76 -1.29 -3.06
N ARG A 437 8.24 -0.52 -4.02
CA ARG A 437 9.03 0.38 -4.89
C ARG A 437 10.04 1.27 -4.16
N PRO A 438 9.71 1.96 -3.04
CA PRO A 438 10.66 2.81 -2.35
C PRO A 438 11.87 2.04 -1.80
N SER A 439 11.62 0.87 -1.23
CA SER A 439 12.68 0.00 -0.70
C SER A 439 13.54 -0.56 -1.83
N ILE A 440 12.93 -1.00 -2.93
CA ILE A 440 13.64 -1.44 -4.12
C ILE A 440 14.55 -0.32 -4.66
N ALA A 441 14.02 0.89 -4.84
CA ALA A 441 14.78 2.02 -5.36
C ALA A 441 15.96 2.40 -4.46
N GLN A 442 15.78 2.34 -3.14
CA GLN A 442 16.84 2.60 -2.16
C GLN A 442 17.96 1.55 -2.24
N SER A 443 17.60 0.25 -2.23
CA SER A 443 18.57 -0.84 -2.37
C SER A 443 19.32 -0.76 -3.69
N GLU A 444 18.61 -0.48 -4.77
CA GLU A 444 19.19 -0.35 -6.10
C GLU A 444 20.12 0.86 -6.23
N ARG A 445 19.78 2.00 -5.59
CA ARG A 445 20.68 3.16 -5.51
C ARG A 445 22.01 2.77 -4.87
N ILE A 446 21.99 2.11 -3.71
CA ILE A 446 23.21 1.68 -2.99
C ILE A 446 24.01 0.70 -3.85
N ARG A 447 23.35 -0.26 -4.48
CA ARG A 447 24.00 -1.23 -5.38
C ARG A 447 24.72 -0.52 -6.53
N ARG A 448 24.05 0.42 -7.20
CA ARG A 448 24.64 1.19 -8.31
C ARG A 448 25.78 2.09 -7.82
N GLU A 449 25.70 2.63 -6.61
CA GLU A 449 26.77 3.43 -6.01
C GLU A 449 28.05 2.62 -5.81
N ILE A 450 27.94 1.46 -5.17
CA ILE A 450 29.07 0.53 -4.95
C ILE A 450 29.66 0.08 -6.30
N PHE A 451 28.79 -0.35 -7.22
CA PHE A 451 29.22 -0.86 -8.52
C PHE A 451 29.87 0.22 -9.40
N ALA A 452 29.32 1.45 -9.38
CA ALA A 452 29.89 2.55 -10.14
C ALA A 452 31.25 2.96 -9.59
N ALA A 453 31.35 3.20 -8.28
CA ALA A 453 32.59 3.65 -7.65
C ALA A 453 33.68 2.58 -7.65
N GLY A 454 33.32 1.33 -7.36
CA GLY A 454 34.26 0.20 -7.31
C GLY A 454 34.61 -0.33 -8.69
N ASP A 455 33.66 -0.95 -9.38
CA ASP A 455 33.92 -1.70 -10.62
C ASP A 455 34.07 -0.79 -11.85
N ILE A 456 33.09 0.07 -12.13
CA ILE A 456 33.05 0.85 -13.37
C ILE A 456 34.25 1.78 -13.47
N GLN A 457 34.54 2.57 -12.44
CA GLN A 457 35.66 3.51 -12.49
C GLN A 457 37.01 2.79 -12.55
N THR A 458 37.18 1.71 -11.80
CA THR A 458 38.42 0.91 -11.81
C THR A 458 38.67 0.31 -13.18
N ALA A 459 37.69 -0.39 -13.75
CA ALA A 459 37.84 -1.01 -15.05
C ALA A 459 38.07 0.02 -16.18
N ARG A 460 37.39 1.17 -16.14
CA ARG A 460 37.64 2.27 -17.09
C ARG A 460 39.06 2.80 -16.99
N ARG A 461 39.57 3.01 -15.76
CA ARG A 461 40.96 3.44 -15.54
C ARG A 461 41.93 2.42 -16.14
N LEU A 462 41.79 1.14 -15.81
CA LEU A 462 42.67 0.07 -16.28
C LEU A 462 42.69 -0.04 -17.82
N ILE A 463 41.54 0.07 -18.48
CA ILE A 463 41.48 0.03 -19.94
C ILE A 463 42.20 1.23 -20.55
N ASN A 464 42.00 2.44 -20.03
CA ASN A 464 42.68 3.64 -20.57
C ASN A 464 44.18 3.69 -20.24
N GLU A 465 44.60 3.12 -19.11
CA GLU A 465 46.03 2.97 -18.77
C GLU A 465 46.73 1.96 -19.69
N SER A 466 46.00 0.93 -20.14
CA SER A 466 46.55 -0.15 -20.97
C SER A 466 46.45 0.11 -22.47
N TYR A 467 45.41 0.83 -22.93
CA TYR A 467 45.10 1.00 -24.35
C TYR A 467 44.62 2.42 -24.68
N TYR A 468 45.00 2.89 -25.87
CA TYR A 468 44.48 4.13 -26.44
C TYR A 468 43.14 3.88 -27.15
N ILE A 469 42.03 4.31 -26.56
CA ILE A 469 40.69 4.08 -27.09
C ILE A 469 40.26 5.23 -28.02
N THR A 470 39.82 4.89 -29.25
CA THR A 470 39.33 5.84 -30.26
C THR A 470 37.88 5.58 -30.64
N ASP A 471 37.30 6.45 -31.47
CA ASP A 471 35.98 6.21 -32.04
C ASP A 471 36.00 5.00 -32.99
N ASP A 472 37.13 4.74 -33.66
CA ASP A 472 37.32 3.59 -34.55
C ASP A 472 37.36 2.30 -33.74
N THR A 473 37.95 2.33 -32.53
CA THR A 473 37.89 1.21 -31.58
C THR A 473 36.44 0.80 -31.33
N PHE A 474 35.54 1.71 -30.95
CA PHE A 474 34.16 1.29 -30.71
C PHE A 474 33.41 0.97 -32.01
N SER A 475 33.69 1.66 -33.12
CA SER A 475 33.01 1.41 -34.40
C SER A 475 33.31 0.01 -34.93
N ALA A 476 34.55 -0.45 -34.77
CA ALA A 476 35.00 -1.80 -35.11
C ALA A 476 34.25 -2.89 -34.31
N LEU A 477 33.81 -2.60 -33.09
CA LEU A 477 33.07 -3.52 -32.22
C LEU A 477 31.58 -3.47 -32.52
N LEU A 478 31.01 -2.26 -32.49
CA LEU A 478 29.57 -2.05 -32.51
C LEU A 478 28.93 -2.36 -33.85
N ARG A 479 29.70 -2.37 -34.95
CA ARG A 479 29.21 -2.82 -36.26
C ARG A 479 28.69 -4.26 -36.29
N TYR A 480 29.09 -5.08 -35.32
CA TYR A 480 28.61 -6.45 -35.20
C TYR A 480 27.35 -6.55 -34.33
N SER A 481 27.00 -5.51 -33.58
CA SER A 481 25.91 -5.55 -32.62
C SER A 481 24.56 -5.32 -33.32
N PRO A 482 23.63 -6.29 -33.30
CA PRO A 482 22.27 -6.08 -33.83
C PRO A 482 21.49 -5.06 -32.98
N PHE A 483 21.94 -4.77 -31.75
CA PHE A 483 21.30 -3.75 -30.93
C PHE A 483 21.54 -2.33 -31.47
N VAL A 484 22.65 -2.11 -32.18
CA VAL A 484 23.08 -0.78 -32.64
C VAL A 484 22.71 -0.59 -34.12
N PRO A 485 21.81 0.35 -34.46
CA PRO A 485 21.49 0.64 -35.84
C PRO A 485 22.72 1.19 -36.60
N GLU A 486 22.92 0.70 -37.83
CA GLU A 486 24.11 1.00 -38.65
C GLU A 486 24.35 2.52 -38.81
N GLN A 487 23.27 3.30 -38.93
CA GLN A 487 23.33 4.73 -39.20
C GLN A 487 23.85 5.55 -38.00
N ILE A 488 23.86 4.99 -36.79
CA ILE A 488 24.23 5.70 -35.56
C ILE A 488 25.43 5.08 -34.82
N ILE A 489 26.12 4.11 -35.44
CA ILE A 489 27.34 3.49 -34.88
C ILE A 489 28.37 4.56 -34.48
N ARG A 490 28.66 5.53 -35.36
CA ARG A 490 29.66 6.59 -35.08
C ARG A 490 29.28 7.45 -33.86
N THR A 491 27.99 7.70 -33.66
CA THR A 491 27.49 8.48 -32.53
C THR A 491 27.62 7.70 -31.23
N TYR A 492 27.29 6.40 -31.25
CA TYR A 492 27.57 5.49 -30.13
C TYR A 492 29.05 5.45 -29.79
N SER A 493 29.91 5.29 -30.80
CA SER A 493 31.36 5.26 -30.61
C SER A 493 31.89 6.51 -29.94
N ARG A 494 31.39 7.69 -30.35
CA ARG A 494 31.70 8.96 -29.69
C ARG A 494 31.24 8.97 -28.23
N GLY A 495 30.01 8.55 -27.97
CA GLY A 495 29.44 8.50 -26.61
C GLY A 495 30.26 7.59 -25.68
N PHE A 496 30.58 6.37 -26.12
CA PHE A 496 31.40 5.46 -25.34
C PHE A 496 32.83 5.96 -25.17
N ARG A 497 33.46 6.50 -26.21
CA ARG A 497 34.79 7.12 -26.07
C ARG A 497 34.79 8.20 -25.00
N ARG A 498 33.82 9.12 -25.01
CA ARG A 498 33.71 10.17 -23.99
C ARG A 498 33.51 9.59 -22.60
N PHE A 499 32.59 8.62 -22.47
CA PHE A 499 32.39 7.90 -21.23
C PHE A 499 33.70 7.29 -20.74
N PHE A 500 34.38 6.43 -21.51
CA PHE A 500 35.63 5.79 -21.10
C PHE A 500 36.71 6.81 -20.71
N GLN A 501 36.88 7.90 -21.47
CA GLN A 501 37.90 8.94 -21.25
C GLN A 501 37.69 9.83 -20.02
N GLY A 502 36.60 9.67 -19.25
CA GLY A 502 36.35 10.52 -18.08
C GLY A 502 35.54 11.77 -18.38
N ASP A 503 34.84 11.82 -19.52
CA ASP A 503 33.86 12.84 -19.85
C ASP A 503 32.44 12.24 -19.81
N PRO A 504 31.90 12.00 -18.59
CA PRO A 504 30.60 11.39 -18.45
C PRO A 504 29.45 12.35 -18.83
N VAL A 505 29.69 13.66 -18.83
CA VAL A 505 28.72 14.66 -19.34
C VAL A 505 28.42 14.39 -20.80
N SER A 506 29.45 14.40 -21.66
CA SER A 506 29.24 14.07 -23.07
C SER A 506 28.78 12.62 -23.24
N GLY A 507 29.29 11.69 -22.44
CA GLY A 507 28.89 10.28 -22.48
C GLY A 507 27.38 10.10 -22.28
N VAL A 508 26.83 10.57 -21.17
CA VAL A 508 25.43 10.34 -20.81
C VAL A 508 24.47 11.09 -21.72
N TYR A 509 24.79 12.33 -22.12
CA TYR A 509 23.96 13.13 -23.03
C TYR A 509 23.93 12.57 -24.45
N ILE A 510 25.02 11.93 -24.89
CA ILE A 510 25.06 11.25 -26.19
C ILE A 510 24.35 9.90 -26.11
N LEU A 511 24.65 9.07 -25.11
CA LEU A 511 24.20 7.67 -25.07
C LEU A 511 22.71 7.53 -24.72
N THR A 512 22.18 8.37 -23.84
CA THR A 512 20.79 8.22 -23.34
C THR A 512 19.73 8.29 -24.45
N PRO A 513 19.76 9.26 -25.39
CA PRO A 513 18.81 9.27 -26.50
C PRO A 513 18.99 8.08 -27.46
N LEU A 514 20.20 7.54 -27.60
CA LEU A 514 20.46 6.43 -28.51
C LEU A 514 19.86 5.11 -27.99
N LEU A 515 19.70 4.96 -26.67
CA LEU A 515 18.97 3.83 -26.09
C LEU A 515 17.54 3.74 -26.65
N GLU A 516 16.83 4.86 -26.76
CA GLU A 516 15.48 4.91 -27.34
C GLU A 516 15.50 4.46 -28.82
N ALA A 517 16.48 4.94 -29.60
CA ALA A 517 16.63 4.58 -30.99
C ALA A 517 16.90 3.08 -31.19
N SER A 518 17.73 2.47 -30.33
CA SER A 518 18.09 1.05 -30.40
C SER A 518 16.95 0.12 -29.96
N ILE A 519 16.20 0.48 -28.90
CA ILE A 519 14.99 -0.26 -28.51
C ILE A 519 13.97 -0.24 -29.64
N ARG A 520 13.75 0.95 -30.23
CA ARG A 520 12.87 1.11 -31.39
C ARG A 520 13.30 0.25 -32.58
N HIS A 521 14.60 0.26 -32.88
CA HIS A 521 15.19 -0.52 -33.97
C HIS A 521 14.93 -2.01 -33.79
N ILE A 522 15.23 -2.55 -32.62
CA ILE A 522 15.02 -3.97 -32.31
C ILE A 522 13.53 -4.36 -32.39
N LEU A 523 12.62 -3.53 -31.86
CA LEU A 523 11.18 -3.80 -31.97
C LEU A 523 10.71 -3.80 -33.43
N LYS A 524 11.21 -2.87 -34.27
CA LYS A 524 10.94 -2.85 -35.72
C LYS A 524 11.47 -4.11 -36.41
N GLU A 525 12.69 -4.56 -36.07
CA GLU A 525 13.26 -5.81 -36.63
C GLU A 525 12.45 -7.05 -36.25
N LYS A 526 11.78 -7.04 -35.09
CA LYS A 526 10.85 -8.10 -34.67
C LYS A 526 9.43 -7.95 -35.25
N GLY A 527 9.20 -6.95 -36.10
CA GLY A 527 7.94 -6.75 -36.82
C GLY A 527 6.89 -5.96 -36.05
N HIS A 528 7.25 -5.31 -34.94
CA HIS A 528 6.33 -4.46 -34.19
C HIS A 528 6.26 -3.05 -34.77
N ASP A 529 5.04 -2.50 -34.87
CA ASP A 529 4.85 -1.08 -35.21
C ASP A 529 5.03 -0.23 -33.95
N VAL A 530 6.03 0.64 -34.00
CA VAL A 530 6.44 1.52 -32.90
C VAL A 530 6.14 2.97 -33.22
N SER A 531 4.98 3.21 -33.82
CA SER A 531 4.50 4.54 -34.20
C SER A 531 3.05 4.77 -33.79
N THR A 532 2.70 6.03 -33.55
CA THR A 532 1.32 6.47 -33.35
C THR A 532 0.83 7.20 -34.59
N PHE A 533 -0.41 6.90 -34.98
CA PHE A 533 -1.10 7.60 -36.06
C PHE A 533 -2.20 8.47 -35.48
N ASP A 534 -2.10 9.78 -35.67
CA ASP A 534 -3.17 10.71 -35.32
C ASP A 534 -4.16 10.83 -36.49
N ASN A 535 -5.36 10.30 -36.30
CA ASN A 535 -6.43 10.34 -37.30
C ASN A 535 -6.91 11.77 -37.62
N ALA A 536 -6.79 12.72 -36.68
CA ALA A 536 -7.25 14.09 -36.88
C ALA A 536 -6.27 14.88 -37.75
N SER A 537 -4.96 14.78 -37.46
CA SER A 537 -3.92 15.46 -38.24
C SER A 537 -3.39 14.65 -39.43
N LYS A 538 -3.73 13.35 -39.52
CA LYS A 538 -3.17 12.37 -40.49
C LYS A 538 -1.65 12.32 -40.46
N THR A 539 -1.06 12.51 -39.28
CA THR A 539 0.39 12.43 -39.07
C THR A 539 0.77 11.16 -38.33
N GLN A 540 1.99 10.69 -38.58
CA GLN A 540 2.57 9.54 -37.92
C GLN A 540 3.82 9.99 -37.16
N GLN A 541 3.97 9.53 -35.93
CA GLN A 541 5.13 9.83 -35.08
C GLN A 541 5.69 8.53 -34.49
N ASP A 542 7.01 8.42 -34.42
CA ASP A 542 7.63 7.30 -33.70
C ASP A 542 7.33 7.41 -32.18
N LEU A 543 7.15 6.28 -31.52
CA LEU A 543 6.99 6.20 -30.07
C LEU A 543 8.27 6.61 -29.35
N THR A 544 8.09 7.38 -28.27
CA THR A 544 9.15 7.67 -27.29
C THR A 544 9.40 6.44 -26.40
N ILE A 545 10.54 6.37 -25.73
CA ILE A 545 10.85 5.26 -24.81
C ILE A 545 9.81 5.12 -23.71
N SER A 546 9.35 6.22 -23.12
CA SER A 546 8.28 6.18 -22.10
C SER A 546 7.00 5.57 -22.66
N ALA A 547 6.58 5.99 -23.86
CA ALA A 547 5.38 5.45 -24.49
C ALA A 547 5.54 3.97 -24.88
N MET A 548 6.74 3.52 -25.29
CA MET A 548 7.00 2.09 -25.54
C MET A 548 6.88 1.27 -24.24
N PHE A 549 7.39 1.77 -23.11
CA PHE A 549 7.29 1.08 -21.82
C PHE A 549 5.87 1.05 -21.25
N ASP A 550 5.05 2.04 -21.59
CA ASP A 550 3.63 2.09 -21.19
C ASP A 550 2.75 1.20 -22.10
N GLN A 551 2.96 1.26 -23.42
CA GLN A 551 2.03 0.68 -24.41
C GLN A 551 2.46 -0.70 -24.92
N MET A 552 3.76 -1.02 -24.89
CA MET A 552 4.35 -2.22 -25.50
C MET A 552 5.13 -3.06 -24.49
N LYS A 553 4.69 -3.07 -23.23
CA LYS A 553 5.40 -3.75 -22.14
C LYS A 553 5.53 -5.25 -22.39
N GLY A 554 4.51 -5.89 -22.98
CA GLY A 554 4.56 -7.32 -23.33
C GLY A 554 5.65 -7.63 -24.35
N GLU A 555 5.71 -6.87 -25.43
CA GLU A 555 6.69 -7.00 -26.51
C GLU A 555 8.11 -6.74 -26.02
N LEU A 556 8.30 -5.72 -25.17
CA LEU A 556 9.58 -5.45 -24.53
C LEU A 556 10.05 -6.62 -23.66
N LEU A 557 9.14 -7.22 -22.88
CA LEU A 557 9.45 -8.38 -22.04
C LEU A 557 9.81 -9.60 -22.88
N ASP A 558 9.12 -9.82 -24.00
CA ASP A 558 9.40 -10.95 -24.90
C ASP A 558 10.78 -10.80 -25.58
N VAL A 559 11.17 -9.57 -25.93
CA VAL A 559 12.41 -9.33 -26.67
C VAL A 559 13.64 -9.20 -25.76
N PHE A 560 13.52 -8.48 -24.64
CA PHE A 560 14.66 -8.17 -23.77
C PHE A 560 14.66 -8.98 -22.45
N GLY A 561 13.54 -9.57 -22.08
CA GLY A 561 13.38 -10.26 -20.80
C GLY A 561 13.15 -9.32 -19.63
N ASN A 562 12.54 -9.87 -18.57
CA ASN A 562 12.04 -9.10 -17.43
C ASN A 562 13.12 -8.28 -16.70
N ALA A 563 14.30 -8.87 -16.47
CA ALA A 563 15.38 -8.20 -15.76
C ALA A 563 15.86 -6.93 -16.47
N ILE A 564 16.08 -6.99 -17.80
CA ILE A 564 16.58 -5.85 -18.57
C ILE A 564 15.51 -4.75 -18.67
N VAL A 565 14.26 -5.13 -18.95
CA VAL A 565 13.16 -4.17 -19.04
C VAL A 565 13.01 -3.41 -17.72
N MET A 566 12.95 -4.13 -16.60
CA MET A 566 12.79 -3.49 -15.28
C MET A 566 13.99 -2.60 -14.91
N ASP A 567 15.22 -3.01 -15.25
CA ASP A 567 16.43 -2.23 -14.99
C ASP A 567 16.45 -0.93 -15.82
N ILE A 568 16.05 -0.98 -17.10
CA ILE A 568 15.89 0.23 -17.93
C ILE A 568 14.80 1.15 -17.34
N GLU A 569 13.65 0.59 -16.94
CA GLU A 569 12.56 1.35 -16.35
C GLU A 569 13.02 2.09 -15.08
N ASN A 570 13.69 1.38 -14.17
CA ASN A 570 14.18 1.88 -12.89
C ASN A 570 15.32 2.91 -12.99
N VAL A 571 16.10 2.89 -14.08
CA VAL A 571 17.26 3.79 -14.26
C VAL A 571 16.91 5.03 -15.11
N PHE A 572 16.04 4.87 -16.09
CA PHE A 572 15.79 5.93 -17.08
C PHE A 572 14.42 6.59 -16.95
N LEU A 573 13.41 5.91 -16.38
CA LEU A 573 12.00 6.29 -16.59
C LEU A 573 11.20 6.50 -15.30
N SER A 574 11.39 5.69 -14.24
CA SER A 574 10.45 5.62 -13.12
C SER A 574 10.99 6.15 -11.79
N GLN A 575 10.18 6.97 -11.11
CA GLN A 575 10.38 7.34 -9.71
C GLN A 575 9.94 6.21 -8.76
N PRO A 576 10.51 6.07 -7.55
CA PRO A 576 11.50 6.95 -6.92
C PRO A 576 12.97 6.66 -7.32
N GLY A 577 13.20 5.92 -8.41
CA GLY A 577 14.51 5.79 -9.04
C GLY A 577 14.92 7.05 -9.84
N PRO A 578 16.17 7.08 -10.34
CA PRO A 578 16.60 8.16 -11.21
C PRO A 578 15.79 8.18 -12.51
N THR A 579 15.53 9.36 -13.05
CA THR A 579 14.77 9.53 -14.28
C THR A 579 15.65 10.12 -15.37
N ILE A 580 16.80 9.47 -15.62
CA ILE A 580 17.91 10.01 -16.43
C ILE A 580 17.43 10.51 -17.79
N ARG A 581 16.54 9.78 -18.46
CA ARG A 581 16.01 10.22 -19.75
C ARG A 581 15.20 11.50 -19.63
N HIS A 582 14.31 11.59 -18.63
CA HIS A 582 13.49 12.78 -18.39
C HIS A 582 14.38 13.97 -18.03
N GLU A 583 15.33 13.78 -17.13
CA GLU A 583 16.22 14.84 -16.67
C GLU A 583 17.09 15.41 -17.79
N ILE A 584 17.63 14.56 -18.66
CA ILE A 584 18.41 14.99 -19.83
C ILE A 584 17.53 15.71 -20.86
N ALA A 585 16.37 15.13 -21.19
CA ALA A 585 15.49 15.70 -22.23
C ALA A 585 14.94 17.08 -21.86
N HIS A 586 14.76 17.35 -20.56
CA HIS A 586 14.24 18.62 -20.06
C HIS A 586 15.29 19.55 -19.46
N GLY A 587 16.58 19.19 -19.52
CA GLY A 587 17.67 20.01 -18.98
C GLY A 587 17.62 20.18 -17.46
N LEU A 588 17.12 19.17 -16.74
CA LEU A 588 16.97 19.18 -15.29
C LEU A 588 18.22 18.66 -14.56
N MET A 589 19.14 17.97 -15.26
CA MET A 589 20.40 17.54 -14.66
C MET A 589 21.30 18.73 -14.28
N SER A 590 21.85 18.72 -13.07
CA SER A 590 22.90 19.66 -12.64
C SER A 590 24.30 19.23 -13.11
N ASP A 591 25.27 20.14 -13.08
CA ASP A 591 26.65 19.87 -13.54
C ASP A 591 27.33 18.69 -12.83
N GLY A 592 26.94 18.41 -11.58
CA GLY A 592 27.49 17.29 -10.81
C GLY A 592 26.85 15.93 -11.10
N GLN A 593 25.58 15.88 -11.52
CA GLN A 593 24.85 14.63 -11.69
C GLN A 593 25.45 13.67 -12.74
N PRO A 594 25.98 14.14 -13.89
CA PRO A 594 26.68 13.25 -14.83
C PRO A 594 27.88 12.52 -14.24
N TYR A 595 28.50 13.04 -13.17
CA TYR A 595 29.61 12.38 -12.47
C TYR A 595 29.14 11.39 -11.40
N GLY A 596 27.84 11.33 -11.14
CA GLY A 596 27.23 10.46 -10.15
C GLY A 596 27.15 8.98 -10.57
N PRO A 597 26.85 8.10 -9.59
CA PRO A 597 26.82 6.66 -9.82
C PRO A 597 25.72 6.22 -10.79
N ASP A 598 24.53 6.84 -10.75
CA ASP A 598 23.42 6.50 -11.63
C ASP A 598 23.76 6.80 -13.11
N ALA A 599 24.44 7.91 -13.40
CA ALA A 599 24.88 8.26 -14.75
C ALA A 599 25.98 7.31 -15.27
N ALA A 600 26.93 6.94 -14.40
CA ALA A 600 27.96 5.95 -14.73
C ALA A 600 27.34 4.57 -15.01
N TYR A 601 26.39 4.14 -14.17
CA TYR A 601 25.64 2.90 -14.36
C TYR A 601 24.83 2.91 -15.65
N ALA A 602 24.13 4.00 -15.95
CA ALA A 602 23.37 4.14 -17.20
C ALA A 602 24.25 3.98 -18.45
N CYS A 603 25.43 4.62 -18.47
CA CYS A 603 26.38 4.47 -19.57
C CYS A 603 26.90 3.02 -19.69
N TRP A 604 27.21 2.38 -18.56
CA TRP A 604 27.60 0.97 -18.52
C TRP A 604 26.49 0.04 -18.98
N LEU A 605 25.23 0.27 -18.56
CA LEU A 605 24.09 -0.55 -18.94
C LEU A 605 23.85 -0.46 -20.45
N ILE A 606 23.91 0.73 -21.03
CA ILE A 606 23.83 0.93 -22.49
C ILE A 606 24.98 0.20 -23.20
N PHE A 607 26.20 0.27 -22.67
CA PHE A 607 27.34 -0.47 -23.22
C PHE A 607 27.09 -1.99 -23.18
N ARG A 608 26.63 -2.50 -22.04
CA ARG A 608 26.29 -3.91 -21.87
C ARG A 608 25.21 -4.36 -22.86
N LEU A 609 24.14 -3.59 -23.04
CA LEU A 609 23.07 -3.89 -24.00
C LEU A 609 23.61 -4.03 -25.43
N CYS A 610 24.58 -3.20 -25.81
CA CYS A 610 25.26 -3.31 -27.10
C CYS A 610 26.08 -4.61 -27.22
N LEU A 611 26.67 -5.11 -26.12
CA LEU A 611 27.55 -6.29 -26.16
C LEU A 611 26.85 -7.63 -25.88
N ILE A 612 25.67 -7.64 -25.24
CA ILE A 612 24.93 -8.87 -24.93
C ILE A 612 24.81 -9.82 -26.14
N PRO A 613 24.39 -9.36 -27.33
CA PRO A 613 24.26 -10.23 -28.50
C PRO A 613 25.60 -10.76 -29.04
N LEU A 614 26.72 -10.15 -28.65
CA LEU A 614 28.05 -10.48 -29.16
C LEU A 614 28.76 -11.56 -28.34
N PHE A 615 28.33 -11.84 -27.10
CA PHE A 615 29.00 -12.82 -26.24
C PHE A 615 29.15 -14.22 -26.88
N PRO A 616 28.13 -14.78 -27.55
CA PRO A 616 28.27 -16.08 -28.22
C PRO A 616 29.32 -16.10 -29.33
N HIS A 617 29.63 -14.94 -29.91
CA HIS A 617 30.53 -14.76 -31.06
C HIS A 617 31.86 -14.10 -30.67
N ARG A 618 32.17 -13.98 -29.36
CA ARG A 618 33.35 -13.26 -28.86
C ARG A 618 34.65 -13.71 -29.51
N GLU A 619 34.84 -15.02 -29.70
CA GLU A 619 36.07 -15.56 -30.28
C GLU A 619 36.20 -15.32 -31.79
N GLU A 620 35.09 -15.03 -32.48
CA GLU A 620 35.09 -14.68 -33.90
C GLU A 620 35.51 -13.23 -34.14
N ILE A 621 35.49 -12.39 -33.10
CA ILE A 621 35.91 -10.99 -33.17
C ILE A 621 37.44 -10.95 -33.05
N ASP A 622 38.09 -10.51 -34.13
CA ASP A 622 39.53 -10.37 -34.25
C ASP A 622 40.12 -9.52 -33.11
N GLN A 623 41.16 -10.06 -32.45
CA GLN A 623 41.87 -9.37 -31.37
C GLN A 623 42.68 -8.16 -31.85
N THR A 624 42.97 -8.09 -33.15
CA THR A 624 43.75 -7.02 -33.79
C THR A 624 42.90 -5.92 -34.42
N LEU A 625 41.56 -6.03 -34.37
CA LEU A 625 40.59 -5.04 -34.90
C LEU A 625 40.83 -3.60 -34.42
N TRP A 626 41.58 -3.45 -33.32
CA TRP A 626 41.78 -2.21 -32.58
C TRP A 626 43.17 -1.59 -32.77
N GLN A 627 44.07 -2.21 -33.56
CA GLN A 627 45.49 -1.83 -33.67
C GLN A 627 45.82 -0.83 -34.80
N THR A 628 44.82 -0.20 -35.43
CA THR A 628 45.04 0.85 -36.45
C THR A 628 45.23 2.24 -35.87
#